data_AF-A0A0D2LY34-F1
#
_entry.id   AF-A0A0D2LY34-F1
#
_cell.length_a   1.000
_cell.length_b   1.000
_cell.length_c   1.000
_cell.angle_alpha   90.00
_cell.angle_beta   90.00
_cell.angle_gamma   90.00
#
_symmetry.space_group_name_H-M   'P 1'
#
loop_
_entity.id
_entity.type
_entity.pdbx_description
1 polymer ?
#
loop_
_entity_poly.entity_id
_entity_poly.type
_entity_poly.pdbx_seq_one_letter_code
_entity_poly.pdbx_strand_id
1 'polypeptide(L)'
;MENSGKHEAERYAVVTGANKGIGFEIVRQLASNGVAVVLTARNKVRGNEATAKLHQLGLSNVVFHQLNVLDQASVESLADFLSQKFGRLDILVNNAGASGAIVDEDELKALGIDSTAWLSGKVAKMVQSVMKYTYEEAEVCLNTNYYGVQRVTETLLPLLQLSSSGARIVNVSSLRSELKRVPGESIRNELRDIENLTEEKLDGILQIFLKDFKDNALEANGWPLMLPAYSMSKVVLNVTQEF
;
A
#
# COMPACT_ATOMS: atom_id res chain seq x y z
N MET A 1 0.64 -26.77 41.07
CA MET A 1 -0.05 -25.60 40.49
C MET A 1 0.39 -25.55 39.03
N GLU A 2 -0.40 -26.15 38.15
CA GLU A 2 -0.13 -26.14 36.71
C GLU A 2 -0.38 -24.74 36.16
N ASN A 3 0.68 -24.09 35.72
CA ASN A 3 0.59 -22.86 34.94
C ASN A 3 0.22 -23.25 33.51
N SER A 4 -1.08 -23.42 33.23
CA SER A 4 -1.61 -23.56 31.88
C SER A 4 -1.56 -22.21 31.18
N GLY A 5 -0.34 -21.71 30.95
CA GLY A 5 -0.11 -20.63 30.01
C GLY A 5 -0.56 -21.11 28.64
N LYS A 6 -1.73 -20.66 28.18
CA LYS A 6 -2.08 -20.76 26.76
C LYS A 6 -0.97 -20.05 26.00
N HIS A 7 -0.02 -20.79 25.46
CA HIS A 7 0.81 -20.28 24.38
C HIS A 7 -0.16 -19.91 23.27
N GLU A 8 -0.39 -18.61 23.06
CA GLU A 8 -1.00 -18.17 21.80
C GLU A 8 -0.20 -18.80 20.66
N ALA A 9 -0.90 -19.42 19.71
CA ALA A 9 -0.25 -20.00 18.56
C ALA A 9 0.59 -18.93 17.86
N GLU A 10 1.85 -19.28 17.53
CA GLU A 10 2.77 -18.37 16.85
C GLU A 10 2.14 -17.86 15.55
N ARG A 11 2.06 -16.53 15.41
CA ARG A 11 1.48 -15.85 14.25
C ARG A 11 2.58 -15.30 13.36
N TYR A 12 2.39 -15.43 12.05
CA TYR A 12 3.33 -14.94 11.04
C TYR A 12 2.75 -13.77 10.27
N ALA A 13 3.51 -12.69 10.17
CA ALA A 13 3.11 -11.48 9.45
C ALA A 13 4.08 -11.12 8.33
N VAL A 14 3.55 -10.58 7.24
CA VAL A 14 4.31 -9.90 6.19
C VAL A 14 3.89 -8.44 6.17
N VAL A 15 4.87 -7.53 6.17
CA VAL A 15 4.62 -6.10 5.97
C VAL A 15 5.38 -5.63 4.74
N THR A 16 4.66 -5.14 3.74
CA THR A 16 5.27 -4.66 2.49
C THR A 16 5.84 -3.24 2.63
N GLY A 17 7.01 -2.97 2.04
CA GLY A 17 7.61 -1.63 2.06
C GLY A 17 7.96 -1.12 3.46
N ALA A 18 8.48 -1.99 4.32
CA ALA A 18 8.60 -1.77 5.76
C ALA A 18 10.00 -1.32 6.23
N ASN A 19 10.90 -0.91 5.34
CA ASN A 19 12.23 -0.43 5.73
C ASN A 19 12.24 1.00 6.35
N LYS A 20 11.12 1.72 6.33
CA LYS A 20 10.97 3.06 6.90
C LYS A 20 9.50 3.41 7.15
N GLY A 21 9.26 4.55 7.81
CA GLY A 21 7.93 5.15 7.94
C GLY A 21 6.93 4.25 8.66
N ILE A 22 5.67 4.30 8.22
CA ILE A 22 4.55 3.55 8.83
C ILE A 22 4.83 2.04 8.83
N GLY A 23 5.31 1.47 7.71
CA GLY A 23 5.60 0.04 7.64
C GLY A 23 6.64 -0.44 8.66
N PHE A 24 7.69 0.36 8.91
CA PHE A 24 8.69 0.04 9.95
C PHE A 24 8.06 -0.01 11.34
N GLU A 25 7.21 0.96 11.65
CA GLU A 25 6.52 1.04 12.94
C GLU A 25 5.48 -0.08 13.11
N ILE A 26 4.78 -0.47 12.03
CA ILE A 26 3.89 -1.64 12.03
C ILE A 26 4.69 -2.90 12.37
N VAL A 27 5.86 -3.12 11.75
CA VAL A 27 6.73 -4.26 12.08
C VAL A 27 7.13 -4.21 13.56
N ARG A 28 7.56 -3.05 14.06
CA ARG A 28 7.96 -2.88 15.46
C ARG A 28 6.84 -3.28 16.41
N GLN A 29 5.62 -2.79 16.17
CA GLN A 29 4.47 -3.05 17.04
C GLN A 29 4.02 -4.52 16.96
N LEU A 30 3.91 -5.11 15.77
CA LEU A 30 3.56 -6.52 15.61
C LEU A 30 4.59 -7.41 16.33
N ALA A 31 5.87 -7.17 16.10
CA ALA A 31 6.95 -7.94 16.72
C ALA A 31 6.97 -7.79 18.25
N SER A 32 6.72 -6.58 18.77
CA SER A 32 6.62 -6.34 20.22
C SER A 32 5.46 -7.08 20.88
N ASN A 33 4.43 -7.44 20.09
CA ASN A 33 3.29 -8.25 20.53
C ASN A 33 3.47 -9.75 20.24
N GLY A 34 4.71 -10.21 20.02
CA GLY A 34 5.04 -11.63 19.87
C GLY A 34 4.76 -12.24 18.49
N VAL A 35 4.38 -11.44 17.49
CA VAL A 35 4.20 -11.91 16.11
C VAL A 35 5.56 -12.07 15.44
N ALA A 36 5.82 -13.18 14.75
CA ALA A 36 6.99 -13.32 13.91
C ALA A 36 6.77 -12.55 12.59
N VAL A 37 7.61 -11.54 12.31
CA VAL A 37 7.37 -10.60 11.21
C VAL A 37 8.43 -10.71 10.13
N VAL A 38 7.99 -10.92 8.89
CA VAL A 38 8.80 -10.73 7.68
C VAL A 38 8.72 -9.26 7.27
N LEU A 39 9.76 -8.51 7.61
CA LEU A 39 9.98 -7.16 7.10
C LEU A 39 10.40 -7.29 5.64
N THR A 40 9.68 -6.64 4.73
CA THR A 40 10.08 -6.62 3.31
C THR A 40 10.39 -5.23 2.79
N ALA A 41 11.31 -5.18 1.84
CA ALA A 41 11.72 -3.94 1.18
C ALA A 41 12.28 -4.23 -0.21
N ARG A 42 12.15 -3.25 -1.12
CA ARG A 42 12.71 -3.34 -2.48
C ARG A 42 14.23 -3.40 -2.47
N ASN A 43 14.85 -2.58 -1.61
CA ASN A 43 16.30 -2.45 -1.51
C ASN A 43 16.83 -3.32 -0.35
N LYS A 44 17.72 -4.27 -0.67
CA LYS A 44 18.29 -5.23 0.30
C LYS A 44 19.06 -4.54 1.43
N VAL A 45 19.87 -3.53 1.11
CA VAL A 45 20.69 -2.80 2.10
C VAL A 45 19.78 -2.13 3.13
N ARG A 46 18.81 -1.33 2.67
CA ARG A 46 17.85 -0.64 3.55
C ARG A 46 16.99 -1.61 4.36
N GLY A 47 16.63 -2.75 3.77
CA GLY A 47 15.90 -3.82 4.47
C GLY A 47 16.71 -4.41 5.63
N ASN A 48 17.95 -4.81 5.37
CA ASN A 48 18.85 -5.35 6.39
C ASN A 48 19.15 -4.33 7.50
N GLU A 49 19.39 -3.06 7.14
CA GLU A 49 19.58 -1.98 8.12
C GLU A 49 18.35 -1.78 9.01
N ALA A 50 17.14 -1.82 8.43
CA ALA A 50 15.91 -1.72 9.20
C ALA A 50 15.72 -2.91 10.15
N THR A 51 15.98 -4.13 9.69
CA THR A 51 15.93 -5.33 10.54
C THR A 51 16.97 -5.26 11.67
N ALA A 52 18.21 -4.82 11.39
CA ALA A 52 19.23 -4.64 12.41
C ALA A 52 18.81 -3.62 13.49
N LYS A 53 18.18 -2.50 13.09
CA LYS A 53 17.62 -1.52 14.04
C LYS A 53 16.55 -2.14 14.93
N LEU A 54 15.67 -2.98 14.40
CA LEU A 54 14.65 -3.68 15.20
C LEU A 54 15.28 -4.70 16.15
N HIS A 55 16.33 -5.41 15.71
CA HIS A 55 17.08 -6.33 16.58
C HIS A 55 17.78 -5.62 17.73
N GLN A 56 18.31 -4.41 17.52
CA GLN A 56 18.87 -3.58 18.60
C GLN A 56 17.82 -3.19 19.65
N LEU A 57 16.53 -3.19 19.28
CA LEU A 57 15.40 -2.99 20.20
C LEU A 57 14.93 -4.29 20.88
N GLY A 58 15.65 -5.40 20.70
CA GLY A 58 15.30 -6.72 21.26
C GLY A 58 14.28 -7.51 20.46
N LEU A 59 13.91 -7.06 19.25
CA LEU A 59 12.88 -7.71 18.41
C LEU A 59 13.48 -8.76 17.48
N SER A 60 14.04 -9.84 18.05
CA SER A 60 14.71 -10.91 17.28
C SER A 60 13.78 -11.75 16.41
N ASN A 61 12.47 -11.64 16.62
CA ASN A 61 11.40 -12.27 15.84
C ASN A 61 11.10 -11.57 14.49
N VAL A 62 11.94 -10.62 14.08
CA VAL A 62 11.87 -9.98 12.75
C VAL A 62 12.91 -10.58 11.82
N VAL A 63 12.48 -11.02 10.63
CA VAL A 63 13.36 -11.46 9.54
C VAL A 63 13.18 -10.58 8.31
N PHE A 64 14.25 -10.38 7.54
CA PHE A 64 14.19 -9.66 6.28
C PHE A 64 13.96 -10.61 5.10
N HIS A 65 13.09 -10.22 4.17
CA HIS A 65 13.06 -10.78 2.82
C HIS A 65 12.93 -9.64 1.78
N GLN A 66 13.66 -9.72 0.67
CA GLN A 66 13.52 -8.72 -0.38
C GLN A 66 12.15 -8.86 -1.06
N LEU A 67 11.48 -7.74 -1.34
CA LEU A 67 10.23 -7.73 -2.10
C LEU A 67 10.14 -6.48 -2.96
N ASN A 68 10.00 -6.68 -4.26
CA ASN A 68 9.50 -5.69 -5.20
C ASN A 68 8.10 -6.08 -5.66
N VAL A 69 7.08 -5.37 -5.18
CA VAL A 69 5.67 -5.63 -5.53
C VAL A 69 5.39 -5.47 -7.04
N LEU A 70 6.28 -4.76 -7.76
CA LEU A 70 6.22 -4.59 -9.20
C LEU A 70 6.79 -5.78 -9.99
N ASP A 71 7.38 -6.77 -9.34
CA ASP A 71 8.05 -7.90 -9.97
C ASP A 71 7.46 -9.23 -9.48
N GLN A 72 6.79 -9.96 -10.38
CA GLN A 72 6.14 -11.23 -10.06
C GLN A 72 7.13 -12.26 -9.48
N ALA A 73 8.34 -12.37 -10.02
CA ALA A 73 9.34 -13.31 -9.52
C ALA A 73 9.80 -12.98 -8.09
N SER A 74 9.83 -11.68 -7.74
CA SER A 74 10.11 -11.23 -6.38
C SER A 74 8.99 -11.62 -5.40
N VAL A 75 7.73 -11.57 -5.83
CA VAL A 75 6.57 -11.99 -5.03
C VAL A 75 6.55 -13.52 -4.85
N GLU A 76 6.81 -14.28 -5.91
CA GLU A 76 6.91 -15.76 -5.86
C GLU A 76 8.05 -16.21 -4.95
N SER A 77 9.21 -15.57 -5.04
CA SER A 77 10.34 -15.84 -4.14
C SER A 77 9.97 -15.63 -2.67
N LEU A 78 9.13 -14.62 -2.36
CA LEU A 78 8.63 -14.41 -0.99
C LEU A 78 7.67 -15.54 -0.58
N ALA A 79 6.77 -15.96 -1.47
CA ALA A 79 5.84 -17.05 -1.19
C ALA A 79 6.57 -18.37 -0.91
N ASP A 80 7.57 -18.71 -1.71
CA ASP A 80 8.43 -19.89 -1.49
C ASP A 80 9.14 -19.83 -0.15
N PHE A 81 9.72 -18.68 0.19
CA PHE A 81 10.36 -18.46 1.49
C PHE A 81 9.38 -18.68 2.65
N LEU A 82 8.18 -18.11 2.57
CA LEU A 82 7.15 -18.26 3.61
C LEU A 82 6.67 -19.71 3.74
N SER A 83 6.44 -20.38 2.61
CA SER A 83 6.04 -21.79 2.56
C SER A 83 7.09 -22.69 3.21
N GLN A 84 8.36 -22.53 2.86
CA GLN A 84 9.45 -23.33 3.43
C GLN A 84 9.72 -23.04 4.91
N LYS A 85 9.60 -21.77 5.32
CA LYS A 85 9.98 -21.35 6.68
C LYS A 85 8.85 -21.49 7.70
N PHE A 86 7.62 -21.22 7.30
CA PHE A 86 6.47 -21.13 8.21
C PHE A 86 5.30 -22.01 7.81
N GLY A 87 5.19 -22.40 6.54
CA GLY A 87 4.11 -23.23 6.00
C GLY A 87 2.73 -22.57 5.94
N ARG A 88 2.60 -21.34 6.43
CA ARG A 88 1.36 -20.53 6.42
C ARG A 88 1.67 -19.05 6.55
N LEU A 89 0.64 -18.21 6.42
CA LEU A 89 0.69 -16.79 6.74
C LEU A 89 -0.57 -16.39 7.52
N ASP A 90 -0.44 -15.58 8.57
CA ASP A 90 -1.59 -15.16 9.38
C ASP A 90 -1.99 -13.70 9.12
N ILE A 91 -1.00 -12.83 8.81
CA ILE A 91 -1.23 -11.39 8.62
C ILE A 91 -0.48 -10.91 7.38
N LEU A 92 -1.19 -10.31 6.43
CA LEU A 92 -0.60 -9.55 5.32
C LEU A 92 -0.93 -8.07 5.50
N VAL A 93 0.09 -7.22 5.59
CA VAL A 93 -0.07 -5.76 5.58
C VAL A 93 0.49 -5.20 4.27
N ASN A 94 -0.42 -4.82 3.38
CA ASN A 94 -0.12 -4.14 2.13
C ASN A 94 0.12 -2.64 2.40
N ASN A 95 1.36 -2.31 2.80
CA ASN A 95 1.81 -0.96 3.14
C ASN A 95 2.66 -0.29 2.05
N ALA A 96 3.31 -1.06 1.17
CA ALA A 96 4.09 -0.50 0.08
C ALA A 96 3.26 0.49 -0.75
N GLY A 97 3.84 1.66 -1.05
CA GLY A 97 3.14 2.68 -1.82
C GLY A 97 4.06 3.73 -2.43
N ALA A 98 3.57 4.36 -3.48
CA ALA A 98 4.17 5.48 -4.20
C ALA A 98 3.19 6.66 -4.26
N SER A 99 3.72 7.88 -4.27
CA SER A 99 2.93 9.13 -4.31
C SER A 99 2.41 9.49 -5.70
N GLY A 100 3.00 8.95 -6.76
CA GLY A 100 2.72 9.36 -8.15
C GLY A 100 3.07 10.81 -8.43
N ALA A 101 4.06 11.35 -7.73
CA ALA A 101 4.48 12.74 -7.82
C ALA A 101 5.98 12.85 -7.62
N ILE A 102 6.62 13.65 -8.46
CA ILE A 102 7.97 14.16 -8.23
C ILE A 102 7.81 15.37 -7.32
N VAL A 103 8.52 15.34 -6.19
CA VAL A 103 8.40 16.36 -5.15
C VAL A 103 9.75 17.02 -4.95
N ASP A 104 9.79 18.34 -5.04
CA ASP A 104 10.88 19.11 -4.46
C ASP A 104 10.67 19.20 -2.95
N GLU A 105 11.40 18.40 -2.19
CA GLU A 105 11.19 18.29 -0.74
C GLU A 105 11.56 19.58 0.02
N ASP A 106 12.51 20.36 -0.50
CA ASP A 106 12.99 21.56 0.18
C ASP A 106 12.05 22.73 -0.08
N GLU A 107 11.59 22.88 -1.33
CA GLU A 107 10.54 23.87 -1.65
C GLU A 107 9.21 23.51 -0.97
N LEU A 108 8.84 22.22 -0.93
CA LEU A 108 7.61 21.79 -0.23
C LEU A 108 7.67 22.13 1.27
N LYS A 109 8.81 21.93 1.93
CA LYS A 109 8.99 22.34 3.34
C LYS A 109 8.92 23.86 3.48
N ALA A 110 9.51 24.61 2.54
CA ALA A 110 9.50 26.07 2.56
C ALA A 110 8.10 26.67 2.42
N LEU A 111 7.15 25.96 1.80
CA LEU A 111 5.75 26.39 1.75
C LEU A 111 5.05 26.41 3.12
N GLY A 112 5.63 25.77 4.15
CA GLY A 112 5.11 25.85 5.52
C GLY A 112 3.67 25.35 5.67
N ILE A 113 3.22 24.44 4.80
CA ILE A 113 1.84 23.98 4.77
C ILE A 113 1.57 23.12 6.00
N ASP A 114 0.63 23.58 6.84
CA ASP A 114 0.19 22.80 7.99
C ASP A 114 -0.64 21.57 7.56
N SER A 115 -0.76 20.60 8.48
CA SER A 115 -1.48 19.35 8.22
C SER A 115 -2.96 19.55 7.91
N THR A 116 -3.60 20.59 8.47
CA THR A 116 -5.03 20.88 8.27
C THR A 116 -5.28 21.43 6.87
N ALA A 117 -4.45 22.37 6.43
CA ALA A 117 -4.44 22.91 5.09
C ALA A 117 -4.20 21.79 4.06
N TRP A 118 -3.23 20.91 4.32
CA TRP A 118 -2.95 19.73 3.48
C TRP A 118 -4.19 18.84 3.29
N LEU A 119 -4.86 18.48 4.39
CA LEU A 119 -6.01 17.57 4.39
C LEU A 119 -7.25 18.17 3.72
N SER A 120 -7.40 19.49 3.75
CA SER A 120 -8.53 20.22 3.15
C SER A 120 -8.52 20.18 1.61
N GLY A 121 -7.35 19.92 0.99
CA GLY A 121 -7.18 19.98 -0.47
C GLY A 121 -7.15 21.39 -1.06
N LYS A 122 -7.33 22.44 -0.24
CA LYS A 122 -7.26 23.86 -0.67
C LYS A 122 -5.88 24.26 -1.18
N VAL A 123 -4.86 23.46 -0.89
CA VAL A 123 -3.47 23.72 -1.26
C VAL A 123 -3.08 23.18 -2.63
N ALA A 124 -3.99 22.53 -3.38
CA ALA A 124 -3.68 21.88 -4.65
C ALA A 124 -2.95 22.79 -5.65
N LYS A 125 -3.41 24.04 -5.81
CA LYS A 125 -2.76 25.04 -6.68
C LYS A 125 -1.42 25.53 -6.12
N MET A 126 -1.26 25.61 -4.80
CA MET A 126 0.00 26.03 -4.17
C MET A 126 1.09 24.98 -4.36
N VAL A 127 0.73 23.70 -4.21
CA VAL A 127 1.68 22.60 -4.36
C VAL A 127 1.98 22.25 -5.80
N GLN A 128 1.21 22.75 -6.78
CA GLN A 128 1.40 22.45 -8.21
C GLN A 128 2.76 22.92 -8.74
N SER A 129 3.35 23.96 -8.13
CA SER A 129 4.69 24.44 -8.48
C SER A 129 5.82 23.51 -8.00
N VAL A 130 5.61 22.82 -6.88
CA VAL A 130 6.61 21.98 -6.20
C VAL A 130 6.37 20.47 -6.38
N MET A 131 5.16 20.09 -6.79
CA MET A 131 4.75 18.72 -7.09
C MET A 131 4.45 18.61 -8.58
N LYS A 132 5.27 17.82 -9.28
CA LYS A 132 5.05 17.51 -10.70
C LYS A 132 4.43 16.13 -10.81
N TYR A 133 3.35 16.06 -11.57
CA TYR A 133 2.68 14.81 -11.89
C TYR A 133 2.99 14.47 -13.35
N THR A 134 3.62 13.33 -13.59
CA THR A 134 3.89 12.84 -14.95
C THR A 134 3.12 11.53 -15.18
N TYR A 135 2.96 11.17 -16.45
CA TYR A 135 2.32 9.92 -16.83
C TYR A 135 3.08 8.70 -16.26
N GLU A 136 4.41 8.73 -16.33
CA GLU A 136 5.27 7.65 -15.84
C GLU A 136 5.14 7.46 -14.32
N GLU A 137 5.11 8.56 -13.56
CA GLU A 137 4.88 8.50 -12.11
C GLU A 137 3.45 8.05 -11.78
N ALA A 138 2.46 8.42 -12.60
CA ALA A 138 1.10 7.92 -12.46
C ALA A 138 1.02 6.40 -12.66
N GLU A 139 1.68 5.87 -13.69
CA GLU A 139 1.78 4.42 -13.92
C GLU A 139 2.47 3.70 -12.77
N VAL A 140 3.62 4.21 -12.31
CA VAL A 140 4.33 3.63 -11.15
C VAL A 140 3.44 3.63 -9.90
N CYS A 141 2.67 4.70 -9.70
CA CYS A 141 1.75 4.83 -8.58
C CYS A 141 0.64 3.79 -8.62
N LEU A 142 -0.08 3.66 -9.75
CA LEU A 142 -1.14 2.65 -9.91
C LEU A 142 -0.57 1.23 -9.78
N ASN A 143 0.56 0.96 -10.44
CA ASN A 143 1.23 -0.34 -10.39
C ASN A 143 1.71 -0.71 -8.98
N THR A 144 2.13 0.25 -8.16
CA THR A 144 2.56 -0.02 -6.79
C THR A 144 1.38 -0.16 -5.83
N ASN A 145 0.43 0.77 -5.90
CA ASN A 145 -0.59 0.95 -4.87
C ASN A 145 -1.82 0.08 -5.06
N TYR A 146 -2.08 -0.39 -6.29
CA TYR A 146 -3.23 -1.21 -6.63
C TYR A 146 -2.78 -2.57 -7.18
N TYR A 147 -2.19 -2.62 -8.38
CA TYR A 147 -1.79 -3.89 -9.00
C TYR A 147 -0.76 -4.67 -8.17
N GLY A 148 0.18 -3.97 -7.54
CA GLY A 148 1.14 -4.60 -6.63
C GLY A 148 0.48 -5.19 -5.38
N VAL A 149 -0.63 -4.61 -4.92
CA VAL A 149 -1.43 -5.16 -3.82
C VAL A 149 -2.17 -6.42 -4.25
N GLN A 150 -2.84 -6.40 -5.40
CA GLN A 150 -3.49 -7.59 -5.97
C GLN A 150 -2.48 -8.73 -6.13
N ARG A 151 -1.38 -8.46 -6.80
CA ARG A 151 -0.32 -9.44 -7.05
C ARG A 151 0.21 -10.12 -5.80
N VAL A 152 0.56 -9.32 -4.78
CA VAL A 152 1.04 -9.86 -3.49
C VAL A 152 -0.06 -10.63 -2.79
N THR A 153 -1.28 -10.13 -2.79
CA THR A 153 -2.41 -10.75 -2.10
C THR A 153 -2.77 -12.09 -2.73
N GLU A 154 -2.92 -12.15 -4.06
CA GLU A 154 -3.21 -13.37 -4.81
C GLU A 154 -2.12 -14.42 -4.63
N THR A 155 -0.86 -14.03 -4.76
CA THR A 155 0.28 -14.97 -4.64
C THR A 155 0.39 -15.54 -3.22
N LEU A 156 0.05 -14.75 -2.19
CA LEU A 156 0.10 -15.19 -0.78
C LEU A 156 -1.22 -15.79 -0.27
N LEU A 157 -2.30 -15.72 -1.05
CA LEU A 157 -3.62 -16.22 -0.66
C LEU A 157 -3.62 -17.70 -0.26
N PRO A 158 -2.93 -18.62 -0.97
CA PRO A 158 -2.86 -20.02 -0.55
C PRO A 158 -2.25 -20.20 0.85
N LEU A 159 -1.24 -19.40 1.21
CA LEU A 159 -0.63 -19.45 2.54
C LEU A 159 -1.52 -18.81 3.62
N LEU A 160 -2.25 -17.76 3.26
CA LEU A 160 -3.24 -17.12 4.16
C LEU A 160 -4.39 -18.07 4.48
N GLN A 161 -4.86 -18.86 3.52
CA GLN A 161 -5.91 -19.88 3.72
C GLN A 161 -5.48 -20.99 4.71
N LEU A 162 -4.18 -21.18 4.94
CA LEU A 162 -3.63 -22.13 5.91
C LEU A 162 -3.51 -21.55 7.33
N SER A 163 -3.92 -20.29 7.56
CA SER A 163 -3.92 -19.69 8.90
C SER A 163 -4.83 -20.45 9.86
N SER A 164 -4.28 -20.91 10.98
CA SER A 164 -5.03 -21.65 12.01
C SER A 164 -5.91 -20.75 12.91
N SER A 165 -5.67 -19.43 12.89
CA SER A 165 -6.42 -18.44 13.68
C SER A 165 -7.30 -17.52 12.82
N GLY A 166 -7.43 -17.84 11.53
CA GLY A 166 -8.06 -17.00 10.52
C GLY A 166 -7.13 -15.87 10.08
N ALA A 167 -6.85 -15.80 8.79
CA ALA A 167 -5.97 -14.80 8.22
C ALA A 167 -6.56 -13.39 8.30
N ARG A 168 -5.68 -12.39 8.24
CA ARG A 168 -6.03 -10.97 8.12
C ARG A 168 -5.22 -10.33 6.99
N ILE A 169 -5.91 -9.61 6.11
CA ILE A 169 -5.29 -8.74 5.11
C ILE A 169 -5.62 -7.31 5.52
N VAL A 170 -4.59 -6.45 5.59
CA VAL A 170 -4.73 -5.03 5.91
C VAL A 170 -4.14 -4.21 4.77
N ASN A 171 -5.00 -3.52 4.04
CA ASN A 171 -4.60 -2.63 2.97
C ASN A 171 -4.46 -1.20 3.50
N VAL A 172 -3.23 -0.66 3.49
CA VAL A 172 -2.99 0.72 3.96
C VAL A 172 -3.46 1.70 2.88
N SER A 173 -4.61 2.32 3.15
CA SER A 173 -5.24 3.29 2.24
C SER A 173 -4.96 4.76 2.65
N SER A 174 -5.84 5.68 2.31
CA SER A 174 -5.70 7.11 2.57
C SER A 174 -7.05 7.80 2.68
N LEU A 175 -7.15 8.89 3.45
CA LEU A 175 -8.31 9.79 3.41
C LEU A 175 -8.58 10.38 2.02
N ARG A 176 -7.59 10.35 1.12
CA ARG A 176 -7.74 10.72 -0.29
C ARG A 176 -8.61 9.75 -1.10
N SER A 177 -8.96 8.58 -0.56
CA SER A 177 -9.82 7.58 -1.21
C SER A 177 -11.32 7.86 -1.05
N GLU A 178 -11.72 8.87 -0.26
CA GLU A 178 -13.13 9.20 -0.09
C GLU A 178 -13.74 9.60 -1.45
N LEU A 179 -14.77 8.88 -1.92
CA LEU A 179 -15.39 9.13 -3.24
C LEU A 179 -15.88 10.57 -3.43
N LYS A 180 -16.28 11.26 -2.35
CA LYS A 180 -16.67 12.70 -2.40
C LYS A 180 -15.55 13.62 -2.90
N ARG A 181 -14.29 13.14 -2.92
CA ARG A 181 -13.12 13.88 -3.41
C ARG A 181 -12.85 13.69 -4.90
N VAL A 182 -13.54 12.77 -5.56
CA VAL A 182 -13.53 12.61 -7.03
C VAL A 182 -14.52 13.64 -7.61
N PRO A 183 -14.08 14.62 -8.42
CA PRO A 183 -14.97 15.68 -8.93
C PRO A 183 -16.08 15.18 -9.87
N GLY A 184 -15.79 14.25 -10.76
CA GLY A 184 -16.72 13.73 -11.76
C GLY A 184 -17.82 12.87 -11.16
N GLU A 185 -19.08 13.27 -11.38
CA GLU A 185 -20.23 12.53 -10.86
C GLU A 185 -20.42 11.17 -11.52
N SER A 186 -20.21 11.07 -12.84
CA SER A 186 -20.23 9.79 -13.56
C SER A 186 -19.23 8.80 -12.96
N ILE A 187 -17.98 9.22 -12.77
CA ILE A 187 -16.91 8.40 -12.18
C ILE A 187 -17.32 7.94 -10.77
N ARG A 188 -17.87 8.84 -9.94
CA ARG A 188 -18.37 8.46 -8.61
C ARG A 188 -19.51 7.45 -8.67
N ASN A 189 -20.41 7.57 -9.63
CA ASN A 189 -21.56 6.68 -9.75
C ASN A 189 -21.12 5.28 -10.18
N GLU A 190 -20.17 5.17 -11.12
CA GLU A 190 -19.56 3.89 -11.50
C GLU A 190 -18.87 3.23 -10.29
N LEU A 191 -18.09 3.99 -9.52
CA LEU A 191 -17.39 3.48 -8.33
C LEU A 191 -18.31 3.19 -7.13
N ARG A 192 -19.56 3.63 -7.17
CA ARG A 192 -20.57 3.34 -6.12
C ARG A 192 -21.39 2.10 -6.41
N ASP A 193 -21.37 1.62 -7.64
CA ASP A 193 -22.15 0.47 -8.09
C ASP A 193 -21.48 -0.85 -7.68
N ILE A 194 -21.31 -1.05 -6.36
CA ILE A 194 -20.54 -2.16 -5.76
C ILE A 194 -21.04 -3.51 -6.26
N GLU A 195 -22.36 -3.66 -6.45
CA GLU A 195 -22.98 -4.91 -6.91
C GLU A 195 -22.56 -5.32 -8.32
N ASN A 196 -22.21 -4.34 -9.17
CA ASN A 196 -21.83 -4.60 -10.56
C ASN A 196 -20.35 -4.30 -10.83
N LEU A 197 -19.58 -3.88 -9.83
CA LEU A 197 -18.16 -3.60 -9.97
C LEU A 197 -17.38 -4.91 -10.15
N THR A 198 -16.40 -4.87 -11.05
CA THR A 198 -15.48 -5.98 -11.32
C THR A 198 -14.07 -5.41 -11.47
N GLU A 199 -13.06 -6.27 -11.32
CA GLU A 199 -11.67 -5.86 -11.58
C GLU A 199 -11.50 -5.31 -13.00
N GLU A 200 -12.14 -5.92 -14.00
CA GLU A 200 -12.12 -5.45 -15.39
C GLU A 200 -12.71 -4.03 -15.54
N LYS A 201 -13.79 -3.71 -14.84
CA LYS A 201 -14.36 -2.36 -14.84
C LYS A 201 -13.45 -1.36 -14.15
N LEU A 202 -12.86 -1.73 -13.01
CA LEU A 202 -11.89 -0.89 -12.32
C LEU A 202 -10.67 -0.61 -13.20
N ASP A 203 -10.18 -1.62 -13.91
CA ASP A 203 -9.10 -1.48 -14.87
C ASP A 203 -9.50 -0.55 -16.03
N GLY A 204 -10.70 -0.71 -16.58
CA GLY A 204 -11.23 0.20 -17.60
C GLY A 204 -11.25 1.66 -17.14
N ILE A 205 -11.71 1.93 -15.90
CA ILE A 205 -11.71 3.27 -15.29
C ILE A 205 -10.28 3.81 -15.19
N LEU A 206 -9.32 2.99 -14.74
CA LEU A 206 -7.92 3.39 -14.62
C LEU A 206 -7.24 3.64 -15.99
N GLN A 207 -7.60 2.88 -17.02
CA GLN A 207 -7.11 3.10 -18.38
C GLN A 207 -7.63 4.41 -18.96
N ILE A 208 -8.91 4.74 -18.74
CA ILE A 208 -9.47 6.04 -19.14
C ILE A 208 -8.77 7.16 -18.38
N PHE A 209 -8.57 7.00 -17.07
CA PHE A 209 -7.82 7.96 -16.26
C PHE A 209 -6.40 8.21 -16.80
N LEU A 210 -5.64 7.16 -17.11
CA LEU A 210 -4.28 7.26 -17.64
C LEU A 210 -4.25 7.92 -19.03
N LYS A 211 -5.23 7.60 -19.88
CA LYS A 211 -5.40 8.26 -21.17
C LYS A 211 -5.66 9.76 -21.00
N ASP A 212 -6.59 10.12 -20.14
CA ASP A 212 -6.93 11.51 -19.87
C ASP A 212 -5.78 12.27 -19.18
N PHE A 213 -4.97 11.57 -18.40
CA PHE A 213 -3.73 12.11 -17.86
C PHE A 213 -2.78 12.50 -18.99
N LYS A 214 -2.54 11.59 -19.92
CA LYS A 214 -1.64 11.80 -21.07
C LYS A 214 -2.13 12.93 -22.00
N ASP A 215 -3.44 13.05 -22.15
CA ASP A 215 -4.09 14.07 -22.97
C ASP A 215 -4.23 15.43 -22.26
N ASN A 216 -3.73 15.58 -21.02
CA ASN A 216 -3.91 16.75 -20.16
C ASN A 216 -5.40 17.12 -19.94
N ALA A 217 -6.27 16.11 -19.90
CA ALA A 217 -7.73 16.26 -19.81
C ALA A 217 -8.28 15.95 -18.40
N LEU A 218 -7.42 15.84 -17.37
CA LEU A 218 -7.84 15.46 -16.02
C LEU A 218 -8.95 16.34 -15.45
N GLU A 219 -8.76 17.68 -15.49
CA GLU A 219 -9.75 18.63 -14.95
C GLU A 219 -11.06 18.58 -15.75
N ALA A 220 -10.94 18.60 -17.09
CA ALA A 220 -12.08 18.62 -18.00
C ALA A 220 -12.96 17.37 -17.84
N ASN A 221 -12.35 16.21 -17.56
CA ASN A 221 -13.04 14.94 -17.42
C ASN A 221 -13.35 14.58 -15.96
N GLY A 222 -13.15 15.53 -15.02
CA GLY A 222 -13.60 15.38 -13.64
C GLY A 222 -12.72 14.48 -12.77
N TRP A 223 -11.44 14.33 -13.10
CA TRP A 223 -10.47 13.59 -12.29
C TRP A 223 -9.93 14.43 -11.12
N PRO A 224 -9.46 13.80 -10.02
CA PRO A 224 -8.81 14.53 -8.94
C PRO A 224 -7.53 15.24 -9.42
N LEU A 225 -7.34 16.51 -9.04
CA LEU A 225 -6.14 17.28 -9.42
C LEU A 225 -5.03 17.27 -8.37
N MET A 226 -5.39 17.02 -7.10
CA MET A 226 -4.40 16.88 -6.02
C MET A 226 -4.01 15.42 -5.88
N LEU A 227 -2.74 15.10 -6.14
CA LEU A 227 -2.21 13.74 -6.14
C LEU A 227 -3.09 12.78 -6.98
N PRO A 228 -3.30 13.07 -8.28
CA PRO A 228 -4.28 12.40 -9.16
C PRO A 228 -4.20 10.87 -9.09
N ALA A 229 -3.04 10.30 -9.45
CA ALA A 229 -2.83 8.87 -9.51
C ALA A 229 -2.88 8.21 -8.13
N TYR A 230 -2.36 8.88 -7.09
CA TYR A 230 -2.46 8.39 -5.72
C TYR A 230 -3.91 8.31 -5.25
N SER A 231 -4.69 9.38 -5.46
CA SER A 231 -6.11 9.41 -5.15
C SER A 231 -6.84 8.25 -5.83
N MET A 232 -6.71 8.13 -7.16
CA MET A 232 -7.39 7.05 -7.89
C MET A 232 -6.91 5.67 -7.43
N SER A 233 -5.60 5.46 -7.22
CA SER A 233 -5.06 4.19 -6.72
C SER A 233 -5.65 3.76 -5.37
N LYS A 234 -5.92 4.71 -4.47
CA LYS A 234 -6.48 4.44 -3.14
C LYS A 234 -7.99 4.30 -3.16
N VAL A 235 -8.66 4.98 -4.09
CA VAL A 235 -10.10 4.77 -4.35
C VAL A 235 -10.35 3.33 -4.81
N VAL A 236 -9.66 2.88 -5.87
CA VAL A 236 -9.85 1.52 -6.39
C VAL A 236 -9.45 0.46 -5.36
N LEU A 237 -8.34 0.67 -4.63
CA LEU A 237 -7.91 -0.23 -3.56
C LEU A 237 -8.98 -0.42 -2.47
N ASN A 238 -9.75 0.63 -2.16
CA ASN A 238 -10.85 0.54 -1.19
C ASN A 238 -12.04 -0.22 -1.76
N VAL A 239 -12.39 0.06 -3.02
CA VAL A 239 -13.54 -0.55 -3.69
C VAL A 239 -13.35 -2.06 -3.86
N THR A 240 -12.13 -2.53 -4.17
CA THR A 240 -11.79 -3.96 -4.30
C THR A 240 -11.89 -4.74 -2.98
N GLN A 241 -12.03 -4.08 -1.83
CA GLN A 241 -12.24 -4.77 -0.55
C GLN A 241 -13.71 -5.11 -0.27
N GLU A 242 -14.64 -4.61 -1.09
CA GLU A 242 -16.08 -4.74 -0.87
C GLU A 242 -16.72 -5.90 -1.66
N PHE A 243 -15.94 -6.61 -2.48
CA PHE A 243 -16.37 -7.78 -3.25
C PHE A 243 -15.26 -8.84 -3.34
#